data_AF-A0A7V5MJB0-F1
#
_entry.id   AF-A0A7V5MJB0-F1
#
_cell.length_a   1.000
_cell.length_b   1.000
_cell.length_c   1.000
_cell.angle_alpha   90.00
_cell.angle_beta   90.00
_cell.angle_gamma   90.00
#
_symmetry.space_group_name_H-M   'P 1'
#
loop_
_entity.id
_entity.type
_entity.pdbx_description
1 polymer ?
#
loop_
_entity_poly.entity_id
_entity_poly.type
_entity_poly.pdbx_seq_one_letter_code
_entity_poly.pdbx_strand_id
1 'polypeptide(L)'
;MKFSKIALGLLLSFGMAYAEKVNVNFKNLEIGDFIKMIGKITGENILVDGEIKGKINFVSQQPIEKSELIPLANAILESKKMTLINRGEYYQVVKSPDAAGEGVEVRETIGTGGTMRTVVFQLTKANAAVIRTKIKPLLHKSAKVISFKKNNLLAITAYPHTLKSIKQLIDKIENKPSNTSQVYTLQNAYVKDIFANVQAMAKSLFAQDIESEKVSVMQDLSSNSIVLVGSSKNIQELVSYIQQLDIPRQASGDVQRMYVIPLENSNVEEMEKILSRLLPQMTGNLGTSGSINALEGAAAVPPATNTAPVTPPSSTRTGPIPTDTKVQRAVIASDIERNALIVLANEAQIQNIRETIRILDVEKAQV
;
A
#
# COMPACT_ATOMS: atom_id res chain seq x y z
N MET A 1 -12.49 81.32 -2.31
CA MET A 1 -13.26 80.12 -2.71
C MET A 1 -13.13 79.98 -4.22
N LYS A 2 -12.57 78.95 -4.86
CA LYS A 2 -12.47 77.52 -4.53
C LYS A 2 -11.43 76.82 -5.45
N PHE A 3 -10.66 75.94 -4.81
CA PHE A 3 -10.07 74.66 -5.24
C PHE A 3 -9.05 74.56 -6.39
N SER A 4 -7.80 74.49 -5.92
CA SER A 4 -6.58 73.93 -6.47
C SER A 4 -6.72 72.49 -6.98
N LYS A 5 -6.07 72.20 -8.12
CA LYS A 5 -5.78 70.84 -8.62
C LYS A 5 -4.32 70.51 -8.29
N ILE A 6 -4.11 69.70 -7.26
CA ILE A 6 -2.81 69.09 -6.95
C ILE A 6 -2.85 67.67 -7.49
N ALA A 7 -2.15 67.42 -8.59
CA ALA A 7 -1.84 66.07 -9.04
C ALA A 7 -0.60 65.59 -8.27
N LEU A 8 -0.84 64.77 -7.25
CA LEU A 8 0.17 64.13 -6.43
C LEU A 8 0.70 62.89 -7.17
N GLY A 9 1.86 63.03 -7.83
CA GLY A 9 2.61 61.90 -8.36
C GLY A 9 3.29 61.15 -7.23
N LEU A 10 2.74 60.01 -6.83
CA LEU A 10 3.35 59.07 -5.90
C LEU A 10 4.49 58.33 -6.60
N LEU A 11 5.70 58.86 -6.50
CA LEU A 11 6.93 58.17 -6.90
C LEU A 11 7.17 57.02 -5.90
N LEU A 12 6.77 55.82 -6.30
CA LEU A 12 7.12 54.58 -5.60
C LEU A 12 8.64 54.38 -5.71
N SER A 13 9.37 54.84 -4.71
CA SER A 13 10.78 54.53 -4.53
C SER A 13 10.90 53.04 -4.19
N PHE A 14 11.05 52.21 -5.21
CA PHE A 14 11.50 50.84 -5.07
C PHE A 14 12.97 50.91 -4.64
N GLY A 15 13.20 50.91 -3.33
CA GLY A 15 14.54 50.78 -2.78
C GLY A 15 15.09 49.42 -3.18
N MET A 16 15.86 49.38 -4.26
CA MET A 16 16.83 48.30 -4.47
C MET A 16 17.74 48.32 -3.23
N ALA A 17 17.53 47.37 -2.33
CA ALA A 17 18.50 47.07 -1.29
C ALA A 17 19.79 46.66 -2.01
N TYR A 18 20.69 47.62 -2.21
CA TYR A 18 22.04 47.34 -2.67
C TYR A 18 22.67 46.46 -1.60
N ALA A 19 22.70 45.16 -1.89
CA ALA A 19 23.40 44.21 -1.05
C ALA A 19 24.89 44.62 -1.09
N GLU A 20 25.40 44.99 0.09
CA GLU A 20 26.73 45.56 0.21
C GLU A 20 27.75 44.43 0.10
N LYS A 21 28.55 44.49 -0.96
CA LYS A 21 29.51 43.44 -1.33
C LYS A 21 30.90 43.75 -0.79
N VAL A 22 31.56 42.73 -0.25
CA VAL A 22 32.90 42.83 0.33
C VAL A 22 33.84 41.86 -0.37
N ASN A 23 35.01 42.33 -0.78
CA ASN A 23 36.03 41.44 -1.33
C ASN A 23 36.90 40.89 -0.18
N VAL A 24 37.00 39.57 -0.11
CA VAL A 24 37.51 38.86 1.06
C VAL A 24 38.67 37.96 0.64
N ASN A 25 39.89 38.29 1.04
CA ASN A 25 41.08 37.48 0.74
C ASN A 25 42.00 37.44 1.97
N PHE A 26 42.29 36.23 2.45
CA PHE A 26 43.16 36.01 3.60
C PHE A 26 44.23 34.97 3.31
N LYS A 27 45.42 35.25 3.82
CA LYS A 27 46.53 34.31 3.89
C LYS A 27 46.98 34.22 5.34
N ASN A 28 46.98 33.01 5.88
CA ASN A 28 47.51 32.68 7.21
C ASN A 28 46.85 33.48 8.36
N LEU A 29 45.55 33.80 8.23
CA LEU A 29 44.82 34.60 9.22
C LEU A 29 44.35 33.71 10.38
N GLU A 30 44.49 34.18 11.62
CA GLU A 30 43.95 33.49 12.79
C GLU A 30 42.41 33.53 12.78
N ILE A 31 41.77 32.41 13.13
CA ILE A 31 40.30 32.31 13.11
C ILE A 31 39.66 33.32 14.06
N GLY A 32 40.25 33.55 15.24
CA GLY A 32 39.73 34.53 16.20
C GLY A 32 39.66 35.95 15.61
N ASP A 33 40.67 36.35 14.84
CA ASP A 33 40.71 37.67 14.20
C ASP A 33 39.75 37.76 13.02
N PHE A 34 39.59 36.66 12.28
CA PHE A 34 38.56 36.56 11.25
C PHE A 34 37.15 36.76 11.84
N ILE A 35 36.82 36.11 12.97
CA ILE A 35 35.52 36.27 13.64
C ILE A 35 35.29 37.72 14.10
N LYS A 36 36.29 38.38 14.69
CA LYS A 36 36.20 39.80 15.06
C LYS A 36 35.93 40.69 13.85
N MET A 37 36.60 40.40 12.74
CA MET A 37 36.42 41.15 11.50
C MET A 37 35.01 40.97 10.93
N ILE A 38 34.47 39.75 10.95
CA ILE A 38 33.09 39.47 10.52
C ILE A 38 32.11 40.29 11.37
N GLY A 39 32.22 40.23 12.70
CA GLY A 39 31.37 41.03 13.59
C GLY A 39 31.42 42.53 13.29
N LYS A 40 32.61 43.07 12.99
CA LYS A 40 32.78 44.48 12.61
C LYS A 40 32.14 44.83 11.27
N ILE A 41 32.21 43.94 10.28
CA ILE A 41 31.66 44.18 8.93
C ILE A 41 30.14 43.99 8.91
N THR A 42 29.64 42.98 9.61
CA THR A 42 28.21 42.67 9.68
C THR A 42 27.48 43.55 10.70
N GLY A 43 28.20 44.19 11.63
CA GLY A 43 27.61 44.95 12.74
C GLY A 43 27.01 44.05 13.82
N GLU A 44 27.44 42.79 13.88
CA GLU A 44 26.89 41.77 14.77
C GLU A 44 27.81 41.56 15.97
N ASN A 45 27.22 41.44 17.15
CA ASN A 45 27.96 41.07 18.36
C ASN A 45 28.28 39.58 18.32
N ILE A 46 29.55 39.19 18.50
CA ILE A 46 29.96 37.79 18.53
C ILE A 46 30.70 37.48 19.84
N LEU A 47 30.11 36.64 20.67
CA LEU A 47 30.71 36.09 21.87
C LEU A 47 31.57 34.87 21.52
N VAL A 48 32.84 34.92 21.89
CA VAL A 48 33.78 33.82 21.75
C VAL A 48 34.21 33.38 23.15
N ASP A 49 33.87 32.15 23.53
CA ASP A 49 34.27 31.57 24.81
C ASP A 49 35.60 30.81 24.63
N GLY A 50 36.69 31.38 25.15
CA GLY A 50 38.05 30.83 25.08
C GLY A 50 38.83 31.13 23.79
N GLU A 51 40.00 30.50 23.63
CA GLU A 51 40.86 30.68 22.47
C GLU A 51 40.47 29.75 21.31
N ILE A 52 40.16 30.35 20.15
CA ILE A 52 39.98 29.62 18.90
C ILE A 52 41.34 29.43 18.23
N LYS A 53 41.87 28.21 18.25
CA LYS A 53 43.15 27.88 17.61
C LYS A 53 42.98 27.51 16.13
N GLY A 54 43.79 28.13 15.28
CA GLY A 54 43.99 27.69 13.90
C GLY A 54 44.01 28.84 12.92
N LYS A 55 44.65 28.57 11.78
CA LYS A 55 44.81 29.53 10.70
C LYS A 55 43.97 29.14 9.49
N ILE A 56 43.53 30.16 8.75
CA ILE A 56 42.72 30.01 7.56
C ILE A 56 43.36 30.72 6.37
N ASN A 57 43.12 30.14 5.20
CA ASN A 57 43.39 30.74 3.91
C ASN A 57 42.07 30.76 3.15
N PHE A 58 41.70 31.92 2.63
CA PHE A 58 40.48 32.07 1.85
C PHE A 58 40.75 33.02 0.70
N VAL A 59 40.35 32.62 -0.50
CA VAL A 59 40.51 33.41 -1.70
C VAL A 59 39.14 33.53 -2.35
N SER A 60 38.62 34.75 -2.44
CA SER A 60 37.36 35.01 -3.12
C SER A 60 37.61 35.45 -4.56
N GLN A 61 36.96 34.79 -5.51
CA GLN A 61 36.98 35.20 -6.92
C GLN A 61 35.93 36.27 -7.23
N GLN A 62 34.88 36.35 -6.41
CA GLN A 62 33.81 37.34 -6.55
C GLN A 62 33.57 38.05 -5.21
N PRO A 63 33.10 39.30 -5.20
CA PRO A 63 32.69 39.96 -3.96
C PRO A 63 31.55 39.19 -3.25
N ILE A 64 31.65 39.06 -1.92
CA ILE A 64 30.71 38.33 -1.07
C ILE A 64 29.74 39.31 -0.42
N GLU A 65 28.46 39.00 -0.43
CA GLU A 65 27.43 39.81 0.23
C GLU A 65 27.58 39.77 1.76
N LYS A 66 27.27 40.88 2.45
CA LYS A 66 27.27 40.91 3.92
C LYS A 66 26.45 39.78 4.56
N SER A 67 25.32 39.39 3.96
CA SER A 67 24.47 38.29 4.45
C SER A 67 25.14 36.92 4.39
N GLU A 68 26.13 36.74 3.50
CA GLU A 68 26.85 35.49 3.30
C GLU A 68 28.08 35.34 4.21
N LEU A 69 28.45 36.40 4.94
CA LEU A 69 29.58 36.39 5.86
C LEU A 69 29.37 35.45 7.07
N ILE A 70 28.16 35.40 7.63
CA ILE A 70 27.82 34.47 8.72
C ILE A 70 27.82 33.00 8.26
N PRO A 71 27.18 32.62 7.13
CA PRO A 71 27.35 31.30 6.53
C PRO A 71 28.81 30.92 6.29
N LEU A 72 29.62 31.84 5.76
CA LEU A 72 31.05 31.61 5.53
C LEU A 72 31.81 31.37 6.85
N ALA A 73 31.53 32.18 7.88
CA ALA A 73 32.13 31.99 9.20
C ALA A 73 31.79 30.62 9.79
N ASN A 74 30.55 30.17 9.65
CA ASN A 74 30.15 28.83 10.06
C ASN A 74 30.87 27.72 9.30
N ALA A 75 31.02 27.84 7.98
CA ALA A 75 31.75 26.86 7.17
C ALA A 75 33.22 26.73 7.62
N ILE A 76 33.85 27.85 7.97
CA ILE A 76 35.23 27.86 8.48
C ILE A 76 35.30 27.26 9.89
N LEU A 77 34.40 27.64 10.80
CA LEU A 77 34.36 27.11 12.17
C LEU A 77 34.05 25.61 12.20
N GLU A 78 33.26 25.11 11.25
CA GLU A 78 32.92 23.69 11.12
C GLU A 78 34.17 22.82 10.93
N SER A 79 35.18 23.33 10.20
CA SER A 79 36.49 22.64 10.04
C SER A 79 37.21 22.41 11.38
N LYS A 80 36.88 23.22 12.40
CA LYS A 80 37.40 23.11 13.77
C LYS A 80 36.37 22.58 14.77
N LYS A 81 35.27 21.98 14.29
CA LYS A 81 34.17 21.45 15.11
C LYS A 81 33.53 22.50 16.02
N MET A 82 33.50 23.75 15.54
CA MET A 82 32.82 24.88 16.17
C MET A 82 31.71 25.42 15.26
N THR A 83 30.82 26.23 15.80
CA THR A 83 29.71 26.84 15.07
C THR A 83 29.19 28.09 15.77
N LEU A 84 28.59 29.00 15.02
CA LEU A 84 27.85 30.14 15.55
C LEU A 84 26.40 29.76 15.79
N ILE A 85 25.91 30.13 16.96
CA ILE A 85 24.49 30.09 17.32
C ILE A 85 23.99 31.51 17.44
N ASN A 86 22.84 31.77 16.82
CA ASN A 86 22.15 33.05 16.98
C ASN A 86 21.35 33.04 18.29
N ARG A 87 21.60 34.00 19.17
CA ARG A 87 20.91 34.23 20.45
C ARG A 87 19.91 35.41 20.40
N GLY A 88 19.66 35.96 19.21
CA GLY A 88 18.86 37.16 19.00
C GLY A 88 19.75 38.40 18.94
N GLU A 89 20.29 38.82 20.07
CA GLU A 89 21.08 40.08 20.19
C GLU A 89 22.57 39.91 19.84
N TYR A 90 23.06 38.67 19.86
CA TYR A 90 24.44 38.33 19.55
C TYR A 90 24.55 36.89 19.02
N TYR A 91 25.68 36.59 18.41
CA TYR A 91 26.07 35.23 18.05
C TYR A 91 27.04 34.68 19.08
N GLN A 92 26.93 33.40 19.40
CA GLN A 92 27.86 32.72 20.30
C GLN A 92 28.60 31.62 19.54
N VAL A 93 29.93 31.58 19.66
CA VAL A 93 30.73 30.45 19.18
C VAL A 93 30.64 29.33 20.20
N VAL A 94 30.19 28.16 19.78
CA VAL A 94 30.14 26.95 20.59
C VAL A 94 30.72 25.76 19.85
N LYS A 95 30.95 24.66 20.55
CA LYS A 95 31.33 23.39 19.91
C LYS A 95 30.14 22.83 19.14
N SER A 96 30.36 22.37 17.91
CA SER A 96 29.28 21.86 17.05
C SER A 96 28.43 20.75 17.68
N PRO A 97 28.96 19.79 18.46
CA PRO A 97 28.14 18.74 19.09
C PRO A 97 27.12 19.27 20.09
N ASP A 98 27.47 20.35 20.81
CA ASP A 98 26.64 20.92 21.87
C ASP A 98 25.58 21.86 21.27
N ALA A 99 25.79 22.32 20.03
CA ALA A 99 25.04 23.40 19.44
C ALA A 99 23.53 23.19 19.36
N ALA A 100 23.08 21.97 19.05
CA ALA A 100 21.65 21.67 19.02
C ALA A 100 21.01 21.55 20.42
N GLY A 101 21.80 21.49 21.49
CA GLY A 101 21.34 21.54 22.89
C GLY A 101 21.23 22.94 23.47
N GLU A 102 21.88 23.92 22.84
CA GLU A 102 21.99 25.30 23.32
C GLU A 102 20.72 26.15 23.14
N GLY A 103 19.55 25.55 22.88
CA GLY A 103 18.29 26.32 22.76
C GLY A 103 18.23 27.17 21.50
N VAL A 104 18.38 26.51 20.35
CA VAL A 104 18.37 27.17 19.03
C VAL A 104 16.95 27.64 18.66
N GLU A 105 16.86 28.79 17.99
CA GLU A 105 15.59 29.38 17.53
C GLU A 105 14.73 28.36 16.76
N VAL A 106 13.43 28.34 17.07
CA VAL A 106 12.42 27.52 16.38
C VAL A 106 11.69 28.39 15.36
N ARG A 107 11.66 27.98 14.10
CA ARG A 107 10.96 28.68 13.02
C ARG A 107 10.15 27.72 12.17
N GLU A 108 9.04 28.22 11.61
CA GLU A 108 8.26 27.52 10.59
C GLU A 108 9.00 27.41 9.25
N THR A 109 9.94 28.32 9.00
CA THR A 109 10.68 28.37 7.74
C THR A 109 12.18 28.18 7.95
N ILE A 110 12.80 27.52 6.97
CA ILE A 110 14.23 27.22 6.97
C ILE A 110 15.08 28.51 6.87
N GLY A 111 14.54 29.58 6.27
CA GLY A 111 15.25 30.86 6.08
C GLY A 111 16.58 30.73 5.32
N THR A 112 17.36 31.81 5.31
CA THR A 112 18.63 31.93 4.56
C THR A 112 19.86 32.10 5.44
N GLY A 113 19.70 32.20 6.77
CA GLY A 113 20.82 32.42 7.67
C GLY A 113 21.83 31.26 7.70
N GLY A 114 23.04 31.51 8.17
CA GLY A 114 24.09 30.49 8.24
C GLY A 114 24.02 29.56 9.46
N THR A 115 23.26 29.94 10.49
CA THR A 115 23.25 29.25 11.79
C THR A 115 22.27 28.08 11.82
N MET A 116 22.57 27.10 12.67
CA MET A 116 21.61 26.05 13.00
C MET A 116 20.29 26.66 13.46
N ARG A 117 19.20 25.96 13.21
CA ARG A 117 17.85 26.30 13.66
C ARG A 117 16.99 25.06 13.73
N THR A 118 15.93 25.15 14.51
CA THR A 118 14.93 24.09 14.62
C THR A 118 13.76 24.42 13.70
N VAL A 119 13.46 23.53 12.75
CA VAL A 119 12.30 23.64 11.87
C VAL A 119 11.35 22.49 12.13
N VAL A 120 10.07 22.80 12.21
CA VAL A 120 9.00 21.83 12.38
C VAL A 120 8.42 21.49 11.00
N PHE A 121 8.41 20.20 10.67
CA PHE A 121 7.79 19.67 9.47
C PHE A 121 6.53 18.91 9.86
N GLN A 122 5.39 19.33 9.33
CA GLN A 122 4.13 18.60 9.46
C GLN A 122 4.01 17.59 8.33
N LEU A 123 3.75 16.33 8.68
CA LEU A 123 3.55 15.24 7.73
C LEU A 123 2.07 14.87 7.69
N THR A 124 1.54 14.69 6.48
CA THR A 124 0.12 14.37 6.23
C THR A 124 -0.09 12.93 5.81
N LYS A 125 0.82 12.35 5.02
CA LYS A 125 0.67 10.99 4.48
C LYS A 125 1.59 9.98 5.14
N ALA A 126 2.84 10.36 5.43
CA ALA A 126 3.84 9.49 6.02
C ALA A 126 3.89 9.62 7.55
N ASN A 127 4.31 8.55 8.22
CA ASN A 127 4.49 8.54 9.67
C ASN A 127 5.82 9.21 10.07
N ALA A 128 5.75 10.27 10.87
CA ALA A 128 6.92 11.04 11.33
C ALA A 128 7.97 10.22 12.07
N ALA A 129 7.56 9.21 12.85
CA ALA A 129 8.50 8.36 13.57
C ALA A 129 9.26 7.42 12.61
N VAL A 130 8.61 6.97 11.54
CA VAL A 130 9.25 6.17 10.48
C VAL A 130 10.21 7.03 9.68
N ILE A 131 9.81 8.23 9.26
CA ILE A 131 10.68 9.16 8.54
C ILE A 131 11.92 9.49 9.38
N ARG A 132 11.74 9.80 10.67
CA ARG A 132 12.83 10.08 11.61
C ARG A 132 13.92 9.02 11.60
N THR A 133 13.57 7.74 11.65
CA THR A 133 14.57 6.66 11.68
C THR A 133 15.31 6.52 10.35
N LYS A 134 14.63 6.80 9.24
CA LYS A 134 15.22 6.74 7.89
C LYS A 134 16.10 7.94 7.56
N ILE A 135 15.77 9.14 8.04
CA ILE A 135 16.57 10.35 7.77
C ILE A 135 17.74 10.53 8.74
N LYS A 136 17.70 9.93 9.94
CA LYS A 136 18.74 10.10 10.97
C LYS A 136 20.17 9.86 10.44
N PRO A 137 20.44 8.84 9.59
CA PRO A 137 21.76 8.64 9.00
C PRO A 137 22.22 9.73 8.02
N LEU A 138 21.28 10.49 7.44
CA LEU A 138 21.56 11.59 6.51
C LEU A 138 21.87 12.91 7.22
N LEU A 139 21.68 12.96 8.53
CA LEU A 139 21.92 14.15 9.34
C LEU A 139 23.35 14.15 9.88
N HIS A 140 23.96 15.34 9.96
CA HIS A 140 25.26 15.51 10.61
C HIS A 140 25.18 15.14 12.11
N LYS A 141 26.30 14.76 12.72
CA LYS A 141 26.34 14.36 14.14
C LYS A 141 25.86 15.44 15.11
N SER A 142 25.98 16.70 14.73
CA SER A 142 25.49 17.85 15.52
C SER A 142 23.99 18.10 15.39
N ALA A 143 23.32 17.50 14.41
CA ALA A 143 21.90 17.71 14.19
C ALA A 143 21.07 16.86 15.16
N LYS A 144 19.94 17.42 15.60
CA LYS A 144 18.96 16.71 16.43
C LYS A 144 17.66 16.55 15.67
N VAL A 145 17.02 15.39 15.85
CA VAL A 145 15.72 15.09 15.25
C VAL A 145 14.79 14.48 16.29
N ILE A 146 13.60 15.05 16.39
CA ILE A 146 12.55 14.66 17.33
C ILE A 146 11.26 14.49 16.53
N SER A 147 10.55 13.38 16.76
CA SER A 147 9.25 13.11 16.16
C SER A 147 8.18 13.17 17.25
N PHE A 148 7.13 13.96 17.03
CA PHE A 148 5.97 14.03 17.90
C PHE A 148 4.87 13.11 17.37
N LYS A 149 4.67 11.97 18.05
CA LYS A 149 3.77 10.91 17.56
C LYS A 149 2.30 11.33 17.52
N LYS A 150 1.84 12.15 18.48
CA LYS A 150 0.42 12.51 18.63
C LYS A 150 -0.12 13.38 17.49
N ASN A 151 0.71 14.25 16.93
CA ASN A 151 0.35 15.23 15.90
C ASN A 151 1.12 15.02 14.59
N ASN A 152 1.85 13.91 14.46
CA ASN A 152 2.64 13.56 13.28
C ASN A 152 3.61 14.66 12.82
N LEU A 153 4.28 15.32 13.77
CA LEU A 153 5.26 16.37 13.49
C LEU A 153 6.69 15.86 13.62
N LEU A 154 7.59 16.48 12.87
CA LEU A 154 9.03 16.23 12.90
C LEU A 154 9.77 17.54 13.12
N ALA A 155 10.36 17.72 14.31
CA ALA A 155 11.25 18.84 14.59
C ALA A 155 12.70 18.43 14.30
N ILE A 156 13.36 19.22 13.45
CA ILE A 156 14.75 18.99 13.05
C ILE A 156 15.57 20.24 13.36
N THR A 157 16.59 20.08 14.20
CA THR A 157 17.60 21.10 14.48
C THR A 157 18.82 20.81 13.62
N ALA A 158 19.05 21.62 12.59
CA ALA A 158 20.19 21.47 11.69
C ALA A 158 20.53 22.80 10.98
N TYR A 159 21.57 22.78 10.15
CA TYR A 159 21.91 23.91 9.30
C TYR A 159 20.89 24.09 8.16
N PRO A 160 20.67 25.32 7.66
CA PRO A 160 19.67 25.58 6.63
C PRO A 160 19.88 24.83 5.32
N HIS A 161 21.12 24.57 4.91
CA HIS A 161 21.39 23.73 3.72
C HIS A 161 20.90 22.28 3.93
N THR A 162 21.15 21.69 5.10
CA THR A 162 20.71 20.33 5.43
C THR A 162 19.18 20.28 5.51
N LEU A 163 18.57 21.27 6.16
CA LEU A 163 17.11 21.37 6.27
C LEU A 163 16.44 21.46 4.89
N LYS A 164 17.03 22.19 3.93
CA LYS A 164 16.53 22.25 2.55
C LYS A 164 16.56 20.89 1.86
N SER A 165 17.67 20.17 1.96
CA SER A 165 17.80 18.83 1.38
C SER A 165 16.82 17.83 2.00
N ILE A 166 16.65 17.87 3.33
CA ILE A 166 15.69 17.01 4.03
C ILE A 166 14.25 17.39 3.68
N LYS A 167 13.93 18.68 3.56
CA LYS A 167 12.62 19.12 3.09
C LYS A 167 12.31 18.56 1.71
N GLN A 168 13.24 18.66 0.76
CA GLN A 168 13.05 18.11 -0.58
C GLN A 168 12.81 16.59 -0.55
N LEU A 169 13.51 15.86 0.32
CA LEU A 169 13.28 14.42 0.50
C LEU A 169 11.89 14.13 1.08
N ILE A 170 11.49 14.87 2.12
CA ILE A 170 10.16 14.77 2.73
C ILE A 170 9.08 15.08 1.70
N ASP A 171 9.21 16.18 0.96
CA ASP A 171 8.26 16.59 -0.07
C ASP A 171 8.12 15.49 -1.14
N LYS A 172 9.21 14.84 -1.56
CA LYS A 172 9.16 13.71 -2.52
C LYS A 172 8.42 12.51 -1.97
N ILE A 173 8.51 12.25 -0.67
CA ILE A 173 7.80 11.14 -0.02
C ILE A 173 6.31 11.47 0.13
N GLU A 174 5.98 12.69 0.59
CA GLU A 174 4.60 13.16 0.74
C GLU A 174 3.88 13.34 -0.60
N ASN A 175 4.60 13.67 -1.67
CA ASN A 175 4.02 13.81 -3.01
C ASN A 175 3.79 12.47 -3.71
N LYS A 176 4.25 11.33 -3.16
CA LYS A 176 3.94 10.02 -3.73
C LYS A 176 2.41 9.80 -3.68
N PRO A 177 1.79 9.26 -4.75
CA PRO A 177 0.37 8.95 -4.75
C PRO A 177 0.06 8.00 -3.59
N SER A 178 -0.89 8.40 -2.74
CA SER A 178 -1.41 7.57 -1.66
C SER A 178 -2.37 6.54 -2.23
N ASN A 179 -2.52 5.43 -1.50
CA ASN A 179 -3.53 4.43 -1.81
C ASN A 179 -4.92 5.11 -1.79
N THR A 180 -5.70 4.89 -2.84
CA THR A 180 -7.08 5.35 -2.99
C THR A 180 -8.01 4.16 -2.74
N SER A 181 -9.24 4.44 -2.31
CA SER A 181 -10.28 3.42 -2.21
C SER A 181 -11.27 3.57 -3.35
N GLN A 182 -11.62 2.46 -4.01
CA GLN A 182 -12.64 2.40 -5.05
C GLN A 182 -13.58 1.23 -4.78
N VAL A 183 -14.88 1.48 -4.92
CA VAL A 183 -15.93 0.46 -4.80
C VAL A 183 -16.34 0.01 -6.20
N TYR A 184 -16.39 -1.31 -6.42
CA TYR A 184 -16.84 -1.92 -7.67
C TYR A 184 -18.03 -2.84 -7.40
N THR A 185 -19.20 -2.48 -7.95
CA THR A 185 -20.43 -3.27 -7.82
C THR A 185 -20.54 -4.29 -8.95
N LEU A 186 -20.71 -5.56 -8.60
CA LEU A 186 -20.88 -6.65 -9.57
C LEU A 186 -22.30 -6.69 -10.12
N GLN A 187 -22.44 -6.94 -11.41
CA GLN A 187 -23.73 -6.98 -12.09
C GLN A 187 -24.25 -8.40 -12.33
N ASN A 188 -23.34 -9.34 -12.60
CA ASN A 188 -23.69 -10.68 -13.07
C ASN A 188 -23.33 -11.77 -12.06
N ALA A 189 -22.20 -11.61 -11.36
CA ALA A 189 -21.71 -12.56 -10.36
C ALA A 189 -22.01 -12.11 -8.93
N TYR A 190 -22.11 -13.09 -8.01
CA TYR A 190 -22.17 -12.82 -6.58
C TYR A 190 -20.75 -12.64 -6.02
N VAL A 191 -20.55 -11.61 -5.19
CA VAL A 191 -19.26 -11.33 -4.55
C VAL A 191 -18.72 -12.56 -3.82
N LYS A 192 -19.60 -13.29 -3.12
CA LYS A 192 -19.23 -14.48 -2.35
C LYS A 192 -18.51 -15.54 -3.19
N ASP A 193 -18.87 -15.68 -4.46
CA ASP A 193 -18.33 -16.71 -5.35
C ASP A 193 -16.98 -16.31 -5.93
N ILE A 194 -16.78 -15.02 -6.23
CA ILE A 194 -15.57 -14.54 -6.92
C ILE A 194 -14.51 -13.95 -5.98
N PHE A 195 -14.89 -13.56 -4.75
CA PHE A 195 -14.02 -12.84 -3.82
C PHE A 195 -12.70 -13.59 -3.54
N ALA A 196 -12.76 -14.90 -3.34
CA ALA A 196 -11.57 -15.71 -3.09
C ALA A 196 -10.57 -15.66 -4.27
N ASN A 197 -11.09 -15.70 -5.51
CA ASN A 197 -10.28 -15.63 -6.72
C ASN A 197 -9.67 -14.24 -6.90
N VAL A 198 -10.46 -13.17 -6.69
CA VAL A 198 -9.99 -11.78 -6.76
C VAL A 198 -8.93 -11.51 -5.68
N GLN A 199 -9.13 -12.02 -4.47
CA GLN A 199 -8.16 -11.86 -3.38
C GLN A 199 -6.87 -12.64 -3.65
N ALA A 200 -6.95 -13.86 -4.17
CA ALA A 200 -5.77 -14.64 -4.56
C ALA A 200 -5.00 -13.94 -5.70
N MET A 201 -5.72 -13.40 -6.67
CA MET A 201 -5.11 -12.66 -7.77
C MET A 201 -4.44 -11.37 -7.30
N ALA A 202 -5.08 -10.60 -6.42
CA ALA A 202 -4.46 -9.40 -5.84
C ALA A 202 -3.16 -9.73 -5.08
N LYS A 203 -3.09 -10.88 -4.40
CA LYS A 203 -1.85 -11.35 -3.75
C LYS A 203 -0.77 -11.83 -4.72
N SER A 204 -1.17 -12.35 -5.88
CA SER A 204 -0.25 -12.87 -6.89
C SER A 204 0.29 -11.79 -7.83
N LEU A 205 -0.53 -10.82 -8.21
CA LEU A 205 -0.15 -9.75 -9.14
C LEU A 205 0.62 -8.62 -8.44
N PHE A 206 0.33 -8.38 -7.16
CA PHE A 206 0.87 -7.24 -6.43
C PHE A 206 1.71 -7.67 -5.23
N ALA A 207 2.92 -7.10 -5.15
CA ALA A 207 3.85 -7.30 -4.05
C ALA A 207 3.23 -6.87 -2.71
N GLN A 208 3.19 -7.79 -1.73
CA GLN A 208 2.51 -7.56 -0.45
C GLN A 208 3.39 -6.85 0.59
N ASP A 209 4.70 -6.86 0.37
CA ASP A 209 5.74 -6.23 1.18
C ASP A 209 5.92 -4.74 0.84
N ILE A 210 5.50 -4.32 -0.36
CA ILE A 210 5.60 -2.94 -0.83
C ILE A 210 4.23 -2.25 -0.70
N GLU A 211 4.11 -1.39 0.30
CA GLU A 211 2.83 -0.73 0.62
C GLU A 211 2.27 0.17 -0.51
N SER A 212 3.13 0.64 -1.42
CA SER A 212 2.68 1.38 -2.61
C SER A 212 2.13 0.50 -3.73
N GLU A 213 2.48 -0.79 -3.75
CA GLU A 213 2.03 -1.73 -4.78
C GLU A 213 0.89 -2.63 -4.28
N LYS A 214 0.83 -2.88 -2.97
CA LYS A 214 -0.18 -3.71 -2.34
C LYS A 214 -1.59 -3.19 -2.63
N VAL A 215 -2.45 -4.10 -3.11
CA VAL A 215 -3.90 -3.88 -3.21
C VAL A 215 -4.61 -4.72 -2.16
N SER A 216 -5.34 -4.07 -1.26
CA SER A 216 -6.24 -4.73 -0.31
C SER A 216 -7.63 -4.87 -0.92
N VAL A 217 -8.22 -6.05 -0.78
CA VAL A 217 -9.53 -6.41 -1.32
C VAL A 217 -10.44 -6.76 -0.16
N MET A 218 -11.60 -6.10 -0.10
CA MET A 218 -12.66 -6.36 0.89
C MET A 218 -13.98 -6.61 0.14
N GLN A 219 -14.86 -7.42 0.73
CA GLN A 219 -16.19 -7.68 0.18
C GLN A 219 -17.27 -7.03 1.03
N ASP A 220 -18.27 -6.47 0.35
CA ASP A 220 -19.55 -6.11 0.94
C ASP A 220 -20.65 -6.96 0.28
N LEU A 221 -21.19 -7.89 1.07
CA LEU A 221 -22.23 -8.82 0.64
C LEU A 221 -23.60 -8.13 0.49
N SER A 222 -23.83 -7.03 1.21
CA SER A 222 -25.13 -6.34 1.23
C SER A 222 -25.37 -5.57 -0.06
N SER A 223 -24.31 -4.95 -0.59
CA SER A 223 -24.34 -4.17 -1.84
C SER A 223 -23.80 -4.95 -3.04
N ASN A 224 -23.53 -6.25 -2.90
CA ASN A 224 -22.86 -7.08 -3.91
C ASN A 224 -21.64 -6.37 -4.55
N SER A 225 -20.81 -5.74 -3.71
CA SER A 225 -19.68 -4.92 -4.15
C SER A 225 -18.34 -5.37 -3.55
N ILE A 226 -17.27 -5.10 -4.27
CA ILE A 226 -15.88 -5.30 -3.85
C ILE A 226 -15.24 -3.94 -3.63
N VAL A 227 -14.64 -3.74 -2.46
CA VAL A 227 -13.89 -2.54 -2.12
C VAL A 227 -12.41 -2.83 -2.33
N LEU A 228 -11.77 -2.01 -3.16
CA LEU A 228 -10.35 -2.09 -3.50
C LEU A 228 -9.63 -0.89 -2.88
N VAL A 229 -8.51 -1.15 -2.21
CA VAL A 229 -7.65 -0.11 -1.63
C VAL A 229 -6.22 -0.30 -2.09
N GLY A 230 -5.67 0.68 -2.81
CA GLY A 230 -4.32 0.59 -3.39
C GLY A 230 -3.99 1.75 -4.32
N SER A 231 -2.90 1.62 -5.07
CA SER A 231 -2.55 2.54 -6.17
C SER A 231 -3.67 2.59 -7.22
N SER A 232 -4.01 3.79 -7.70
CA SER A 232 -5.03 3.96 -8.75
C SER A 232 -4.74 3.13 -10.00
N LYS A 233 -3.46 2.92 -10.33
CA LYS A 233 -3.05 2.08 -11.47
C LYS A 233 -3.39 0.61 -11.20
N ASN A 234 -3.01 0.10 -10.04
CA ASN A 234 -3.18 -1.32 -9.67
C ASN A 234 -4.67 -1.65 -9.46
N ILE A 235 -5.46 -0.69 -8.96
CA ILE A 235 -6.92 -0.81 -8.89
C ILE A 235 -7.52 -0.97 -10.28
N GLN A 236 -7.12 -0.15 -11.27
CA GLN A 236 -7.66 -0.25 -12.63
C GLN A 236 -7.32 -1.59 -13.30
N GLU A 237 -6.10 -2.09 -13.09
CA GLU A 237 -5.69 -3.43 -13.57
C GLU A 237 -6.57 -4.52 -12.94
N LEU A 238 -6.78 -4.48 -11.63
CA LEU A 238 -7.62 -5.47 -10.93
C LEU A 238 -9.10 -5.34 -11.30
N VAL A 239 -9.63 -4.13 -11.50
CA VAL A 239 -11.00 -3.90 -11.99
C VAL A 239 -11.20 -4.51 -13.38
N SER A 240 -10.22 -4.36 -14.28
CA SER A 240 -10.28 -4.98 -15.61
C SER A 240 -10.36 -6.51 -15.52
N TYR A 241 -9.68 -7.11 -14.54
CA TYR A 241 -9.80 -8.54 -14.28
C TYR A 241 -11.15 -8.92 -13.67
N ILE A 242 -11.66 -8.14 -12.72
CA ILE A 242 -12.99 -8.37 -12.12
C ILE A 242 -14.07 -8.31 -13.20
N GLN A 243 -13.97 -7.40 -14.17
CA GLN A 243 -14.89 -7.32 -15.32
C GLN A 243 -14.88 -8.59 -16.17
N GLN A 244 -13.72 -9.24 -16.32
CA GLN A 244 -13.62 -10.52 -17.04
C GLN A 244 -14.22 -11.68 -16.24
N LEU A 245 -14.26 -11.59 -14.91
CA LEU A 245 -14.91 -12.57 -14.04
C LEU A 245 -16.42 -12.32 -13.86
N ASP A 246 -16.87 -11.07 -13.98
CA ASP A 246 -18.27 -10.64 -13.89
C ASP A 246 -19.02 -10.90 -15.19
N ILE A 247 -18.86 -12.10 -15.76
CA ILE A 247 -19.59 -12.55 -16.93
C ILE A 247 -21.00 -13.04 -16.52
N PRO A 248 -22.03 -12.81 -17.35
CA PRO A 248 -23.32 -13.46 -17.17
C PRO A 248 -23.09 -14.95 -17.09
N ARG A 249 -23.62 -15.61 -16.05
CA ARG A 249 -23.66 -17.07 -15.99
C ARG A 249 -24.38 -17.54 -17.25
N GLN A 250 -23.63 -17.92 -18.28
CA GLN A 250 -24.07 -18.96 -19.21
C GLN A 250 -24.49 -20.08 -18.29
N ALA A 251 -25.78 -20.45 -18.30
CA ALA A 251 -26.37 -21.39 -17.37
C ALA A 251 -25.40 -22.55 -17.16
N SER A 252 -24.58 -22.48 -16.10
CA SER A 252 -23.66 -23.55 -15.78
C SER A 252 -24.58 -24.74 -15.64
N GLY A 253 -24.32 -25.81 -16.39
CA GLY A 253 -25.16 -27.01 -16.43
C GLY A 253 -25.26 -27.74 -15.09
N ASP A 254 -25.04 -27.03 -13.98
CA ASP A 254 -25.13 -27.45 -12.59
C ASP A 254 -26.22 -26.68 -11.82
N VAL A 255 -26.80 -25.60 -12.38
CA VAL A 255 -27.97 -24.95 -11.76
C VAL A 255 -29.20 -25.80 -12.03
N GLN A 256 -29.72 -26.46 -10.99
CA GLN A 256 -30.99 -27.17 -11.07
C GLN A 256 -32.13 -26.18 -11.28
N ARG A 257 -32.95 -26.43 -12.30
CA ARG A 257 -34.21 -25.71 -12.55
C ARG A 257 -35.37 -26.68 -12.37
N MET A 258 -36.53 -26.15 -11.99
CA MET A 258 -37.75 -26.93 -11.90
C MET A 258 -38.42 -26.98 -13.28
N TYR A 259 -38.68 -28.18 -13.77
CA TYR A 259 -39.37 -28.44 -15.02
C TYR A 259 -40.67 -29.21 -14.73
N VAL A 260 -41.73 -28.85 -15.43
CA VAL A 260 -43.01 -29.59 -15.39
C VAL A 260 -43.18 -30.28 -16.73
N ILE A 261 -43.28 -31.62 -16.71
CA ILE A 261 -43.44 -32.46 -17.90
C ILE A 261 -44.81 -33.15 -17.81
N PRO A 262 -45.80 -32.76 -18.64
CA PRO A 262 -47.07 -33.50 -18.71
C PRO A 262 -46.86 -34.88 -19.33
N LEU A 263 -47.62 -35.87 -18.87
CA LEU A 263 -47.65 -37.22 -19.44
C LEU A 263 -48.95 -37.43 -20.21
N GLU A 264 -48.87 -38.02 -21.39
CA GLU A 264 -50.02 -38.20 -22.30
C GLU A 264 -50.63 -39.61 -22.19
N ASN A 265 -49.80 -40.65 -22.10
CA ASN A 265 -50.23 -42.04 -22.24
C ASN A 265 -50.01 -42.90 -20.98
N SER A 266 -49.19 -42.41 -20.03
CA SER A 266 -48.75 -43.14 -18.85
C SER A 266 -49.27 -42.52 -17.54
N ASN A 267 -49.45 -43.37 -16.53
CA ASN A 267 -49.79 -42.93 -15.18
C ASN A 267 -48.54 -42.33 -14.49
N VAL A 268 -48.68 -41.11 -13.97
CA VAL A 268 -47.61 -40.38 -13.30
C VAL A 268 -46.96 -41.13 -12.12
N GLU A 269 -47.72 -41.92 -11.35
CA GLU A 269 -47.19 -42.68 -10.21
C GLU A 269 -46.31 -43.87 -10.65
N GLU A 270 -46.65 -44.52 -11.77
CA GLU A 270 -45.84 -45.60 -12.35
C GLU A 270 -44.54 -45.02 -12.93
N MET A 271 -44.65 -43.89 -13.64
CA MET A 271 -43.51 -43.21 -14.26
C MET A 271 -42.54 -42.65 -13.22
N GLU A 272 -43.03 -42.07 -12.12
CA GLU A 272 -42.19 -41.61 -11.03
C GLU A 272 -41.38 -42.77 -10.41
N LYS A 273 -42.01 -43.93 -10.17
CA LYS A 273 -41.33 -45.12 -9.61
C LYS A 273 -40.25 -45.65 -10.55
N ILE A 274 -40.51 -45.65 -11.86
CA ILE A 274 -39.55 -46.10 -12.88
C ILE A 274 -38.38 -45.12 -12.96
N LEU A 275 -38.66 -43.82 -13.13
CA LEU A 275 -37.63 -42.79 -13.25
C LEU A 275 -36.80 -42.67 -11.97
N SER A 276 -37.42 -42.77 -10.78
CA SER A 276 -36.70 -42.74 -9.50
C SER A 276 -35.69 -43.89 -9.36
N ARG A 277 -35.93 -45.04 -10.00
CA ARG A 277 -34.98 -46.17 -10.05
C ARG A 277 -33.89 -45.99 -11.11
N LEU A 278 -34.19 -45.30 -12.21
CA LEU A 278 -33.26 -45.07 -13.32
C LEU A 278 -32.34 -43.85 -13.11
N LEU A 279 -32.82 -42.81 -12.43
CA LEU A 279 -32.07 -41.57 -12.16
C LEU A 279 -30.70 -41.79 -11.50
N PRO A 280 -30.57 -42.65 -10.48
CA PRO A 280 -29.26 -42.96 -9.87
C PRO A 280 -28.27 -43.57 -10.86
N GLN A 281 -28.75 -44.39 -11.81
CA GLN A 281 -27.94 -45.05 -12.83
C GLN A 281 -27.54 -44.07 -13.96
N MET A 282 -28.42 -43.14 -14.31
CA MET A 282 -28.15 -42.10 -15.32
C MET A 282 -27.25 -40.98 -14.81
N THR A 283 -27.28 -40.70 -13.50
CA THR A 283 -26.44 -39.67 -12.86
C THR A 283 -25.07 -40.23 -12.43
N GLY A 284 -24.94 -41.55 -12.30
CA GLY A 284 -23.75 -42.23 -11.78
C GLY A 284 -22.60 -42.45 -12.76
N ASN A 285 -22.78 -42.17 -14.06
CA ASN A 285 -21.85 -42.62 -15.10
C ASN A 285 -20.99 -41.52 -15.76
N LEU A 286 -20.88 -40.33 -15.16
CA LEU A 286 -20.04 -39.23 -15.67
C LEU A 286 -18.68 -39.07 -14.98
N GLY A 287 -18.20 -40.07 -14.23
CA GLY A 287 -16.89 -39.98 -13.61
C GLY A 287 -16.37 -41.30 -13.12
N THR A 288 -15.86 -42.15 -14.01
CA THR A 288 -14.79 -43.12 -13.71
C THR A 288 -14.40 -43.88 -15.00
N SER A 289 -13.49 -43.31 -15.77
CA SER A 289 -12.71 -44.08 -16.75
C SER A 289 -11.38 -44.49 -16.13
N GLY A 290 -11.20 -45.81 -15.98
CA GLY A 290 -9.91 -46.48 -16.08
C GLY A 290 -9.03 -46.56 -14.83
N SER A 291 -9.00 -47.73 -14.19
CA SER A 291 -7.74 -48.44 -13.93
C SER A 291 -7.99 -49.90 -13.57
N ILE A 292 -7.48 -50.76 -14.45
CA ILE A 292 -7.36 -52.20 -14.36
C ILE A 292 -6.27 -52.54 -13.32
N ASN A 293 -6.60 -53.41 -12.37
CA ASN A 293 -5.65 -53.99 -11.42
C ASN A 293 -4.81 -55.05 -12.14
N ALA A 294 -3.48 -54.84 -12.18
CA ALA A 294 -2.51 -55.87 -12.49
C ALA A 294 -1.64 -56.12 -11.25
N LEU A 295 -1.40 -57.41 -11.01
CA LEU A 295 -0.83 -58.01 -9.83
C LEU A 295 0.65 -58.30 -10.14
N GLU A 296 1.57 -57.90 -9.25
CA GLU A 296 2.94 -58.39 -9.29
C GLU A 296 3.49 -58.49 -7.86
N GLY A 297 4.00 -59.67 -7.53
CA GLY A 297 4.45 -60.02 -6.19
C GLY A 297 5.96 -59.90 -6.00
N ALA A 298 6.38 -59.91 -4.73
CA ALA A 298 7.65 -60.50 -4.31
C ALA A 298 7.62 -60.75 -2.79
N ALA A 299 8.12 -61.91 -2.41
CA ALA A 299 8.09 -62.50 -1.08
C ALA A 299 9.27 -62.08 -0.19
N ALA A 300 9.01 -62.07 1.14
CA ALA A 300 9.78 -62.60 2.29
C ALA A 300 11.27 -62.17 2.48
N VAL A 301 11.83 -61.96 3.69
CA VAL A 301 11.92 -62.80 4.92
C VAL A 301 12.36 -61.91 6.14
N PRO A 302 12.09 -62.28 7.43
CA PRO A 302 12.30 -61.47 8.67
C PRO A 302 13.47 -62.04 9.54
N PRO A 303 13.57 -61.95 10.90
CA PRO A 303 13.10 -61.01 11.96
C PRO A 303 14.24 -60.56 12.95
N ALA A 304 13.96 -59.66 13.93
CA ALA A 304 14.31 -59.81 15.38
C ALA A 304 14.23 -58.50 16.24
N THR A 305 13.32 -58.52 17.23
CA THR A 305 13.49 -58.21 18.68
C THR A 305 13.42 -56.77 19.25
N ASN A 306 12.29 -56.51 19.93
CA ASN A 306 12.02 -55.79 21.21
C ASN A 306 12.39 -54.31 21.44
N THR A 307 11.39 -53.44 21.67
CA THR A 307 10.88 -52.98 22.99
C THR A 307 9.88 -51.81 22.81
N ALA A 308 8.80 -51.79 23.59
CA ALA A 308 7.77 -50.75 23.63
C ALA A 308 7.78 -50.06 25.02
N PRO A 309 6.99 -48.99 25.34
CA PRO A 309 6.03 -48.27 24.50
C PRO A 309 6.14 -46.72 24.59
N VAL A 310 5.83 -46.01 23.51
CA VAL A 310 5.41 -44.59 23.56
C VAL A 310 4.26 -44.35 22.59
N THR A 311 3.28 -43.60 23.08
CA THR A 311 1.94 -43.30 22.54
C THR A 311 1.97 -42.44 21.26
N PRO A 312 1.07 -42.66 20.27
CA PRO A 312 1.08 -41.96 18.96
C PRO A 312 0.04 -40.82 18.89
N PRO A 313 0.12 -39.90 17.90
CA PRO A 313 -0.48 -40.19 16.60
C PRO A 313 0.29 -39.69 15.35
N SER A 314 0.40 -40.60 14.38
CA SER A 314 0.02 -40.45 12.97
C SER A 314 0.65 -39.34 12.11
N SER A 315 1.67 -39.75 11.35
CA SER A 315 2.06 -39.14 10.08
C SER A 315 0.91 -39.15 9.07
N THR A 316 0.48 -37.96 8.65
CA THR A 316 -0.58 -37.79 7.65
C THR A 316 0.01 -37.96 6.26
N ARG A 317 -0.28 -39.14 5.71
CA ARG A 317 -0.22 -39.50 4.30
C ARG A 317 -1.05 -38.48 3.49
N THR A 318 -0.43 -37.87 2.49
CA THR A 318 -1.09 -37.11 1.42
C THR A 318 -2.05 -38.03 0.66
N GLY A 319 -3.32 -38.03 1.07
CA GLY A 319 -4.43 -38.49 0.25
C GLY A 319 -4.94 -37.32 -0.59
N PRO A 320 -5.41 -37.56 -1.83
CA PRO A 320 -6.11 -36.54 -2.59
C PRO A 320 -7.35 -36.12 -1.80
N ILE A 321 -7.51 -34.80 -1.68
CA ILE A 321 -8.70 -34.14 -1.14
C ILE A 321 -9.91 -34.69 -1.91
N PRO A 322 -10.92 -35.27 -1.25
CA PRO A 322 -12.18 -35.53 -1.92
C PRO A 322 -12.77 -34.16 -2.24
N THR A 323 -12.77 -33.80 -3.52
CA THR A 323 -13.67 -32.77 -4.04
C THR A 323 -15.07 -33.29 -3.75
N ASP A 324 -15.69 -32.84 -2.67
CA ASP A 324 -17.12 -33.01 -2.43
C ASP A 324 -17.85 -32.08 -3.41
N THR A 325 -17.73 -32.41 -4.71
CA THR A 325 -18.67 -31.98 -5.71
C THR A 325 -19.91 -32.79 -5.40
N LYS A 326 -20.72 -32.30 -4.46
CA LYS A 326 -22.03 -32.82 -4.14
C LYS A 326 -22.84 -32.76 -5.44
N VAL A 327 -22.81 -33.85 -6.22
CA VAL A 327 -23.58 -33.96 -7.45
C VAL A 327 -25.03 -33.77 -7.03
N GLN A 328 -25.60 -32.61 -7.37
CA GLN A 328 -26.97 -32.29 -7.02
C GLN A 328 -27.84 -33.27 -7.81
N ARG A 329 -28.36 -34.28 -7.10
CA ARG A 329 -29.17 -35.34 -7.68
C ARG A 329 -30.46 -34.73 -8.16
N ALA A 330 -30.90 -35.14 -9.34
CA ALA A 330 -32.22 -34.76 -9.81
C ALA A 330 -33.29 -35.31 -8.86
N VAL A 331 -34.27 -34.49 -8.49
CA VAL A 331 -35.41 -34.89 -7.67
C VAL A 331 -36.65 -34.89 -8.56
N ILE A 332 -37.46 -35.92 -8.44
CA ILE A 332 -38.73 -36.05 -9.17
C ILE A 332 -39.84 -36.11 -8.14
N ALA A 333 -40.95 -35.44 -8.44
CA ALA A 333 -42.21 -35.55 -7.73
C ALA A 333 -43.34 -35.69 -8.75
N SER A 334 -44.38 -36.45 -8.42
CA SER A 334 -45.60 -36.58 -9.21
C SER A 334 -46.65 -35.54 -8.83
N ASP A 335 -47.30 -34.93 -9.82
CA ASP A 335 -48.54 -34.17 -9.68
C ASP A 335 -49.68 -35.00 -10.29
N ILE A 336 -50.47 -35.63 -9.42
CA ILE A 336 -51.57 -36.53 -9.79
C ILE A 336 -52.73 -35.75 -10.43
N GLU A 337 -52.99 -34.51 -9.97
CA GLU A 337 -54.12 -33.71 -10.48
C GLU A 337 -53.92 -33.30 -11.94
N ARG A 338 -52.66 -33.10 -12.33
CA ARG A 338 -52.28 -32.65 -13.68
C ARG A 338 -51.67 -33.73 -14.55
N ASN A 339 -51.60 -34.98 -14.08
CA ASN A 339 -50.86 -36.08 -14.70
C ASN A 339 -49.47 -35.63 -15.21
N ALA A 340 -48.68 -34.99 -14.33
CA ALA A 340 -47.42 -34.35 -14.72
C ALA A 340 -46.28 -34.66 -13.74
N LEU A 341 -45.06 -34.76 -14.25
CA LEU A 341 -43.84 -34.92 -13.45
C LEU A 341 -43.19 -33.56 -13.21
N ILE A 342 -42.94 -33.27 -11.93
CA ILE A 342 -42.15 -32.13 -11.49
C ILE A 342 -40.72 -32.62 -11.29
N VAL A 343 -39.79 -32.10 -12.09
CA VAL A 343 -38.39 -32.52 -12.12
C VAL A 343 -37.50 -31.34 -11.74
N LEU A 344 -36.76 -31.46 -10.65
CA LEU A 344 -35.68 -30.55 -10.26
C LEU A 344 -34.37 -31.14 -10.79
N ALA A 345 -33.85 -30.61 -11.89
CA ALA A 345 -32.67 -31.16 -12.56
C ALA A 345 -31.86 -30.05 -13.26
N ASN A 346 -30.60 -30.32 -13.54
CA ASN A 346 -29.78 -29.42 -14.37
C ASN A 346 -30.09 -29.58 -15.87
N GLU A 347 -29.58 -28.67 -16.72
CA GLU A 347 -29.90 -28.66 -18.15
C GLU A 347 -29.44 -29.94 -18.89
N ALA A 348 -28.36 -30.59 -18.47
CA ALA A 348 -27.94 -31.86 -19.09
C ALA A 348 -28.84 -33.04 -18.65
N GLN A 349 -29.20 -33.07 -17.36
CA GLN A 349 -30.04 -34.10 -16.76
C GLN A 349 -31.47 -34.04 -17.31
N ILE A 350 -32.05 -32.85 -17.47
CA ILE A 350 -33.43 -32.72 -17.96
C ILE A 350 -33.59 -33.16 -19.41
N GLN A 351 -32.58 -32.96 -20.26
CA GLN A 351 -32.59 -33.43 -21.65
C GLN A 351 -32.62 -34.97 -21.69
N ASN A 352 -31.79 -35.62 -20.87
CA ASN A 352 -31.78 -37.08 -20.74
C ASN A 352 -33.10 -37.63 -20.17
N ILE A 353 -33.68 -36.96 -19.18
CA ILE A 353 -34.96 -37.34 -18.57
C ILE A 353 -36.10 -37.19 -19.58
N ARG A 354 -36.12 -36.10 -20.37
CA ARG A 354 -37.14 -35.87 -21.40
C ARG A 354 -37.11 -36.95 -22.48
N GLU A 355 -35.93 -37.32 -22.95
CA GLU A 355 -35.80 -38.37 -23.97
C GLU A 355 -36.25 -39.74 -23.43
N THR A 356 -35.96 -40.01 -22.16
CA THR A 356 -36.40 -41.24 -21.50
C THR A 356 -37.91 -41.28 -21.34
N ILE A 357 -38.53 -40.17 -20.94
CA ILE A 357 -39.99 -40.05 -20.85
C ILE A 357 -40.63 -40.26 -22.23
N ARG A 358 -40.05 -39.69 -23.29
CA ARG A 358 -40.57 -39.83 -24.66
C ARG A 358 -40.61 -41.29 -25.15
N ILE A 359 -39.64 -42.10 -24.75
CA ILE A 359 -39.59 -43.53 -25.11
C ILE A 359 -40.58 -44.36 -24.29
N LEU A 360 -40.79 -43.99 -23.02
CA LEU A 360 -41.64 -44.73 -22.09
C LEU A 360 -43.12 -44.35 -22.18
N ASP A 361 -43.44 -43.11 -22.57
CA ASP A 361 -44.80 -42.57 -22.63
C ASP A 361 -45.52 -42.90 -23.95
N VAL A 362 -45.65 -44.20 -24.25
CA VAL A 362 -46.30 -44.72 -25.45
C VAL A 362 -47.65 -45.39 -25.12
N GLU A 363 -48.57 -45.39 -26.10
CA GLU A 363 -49.87 -46.08 -25.95
C GLU A 363 -49.68 -47.57 -25.63
N LYS A 364 -50.27 -48.03 -24.50
CA LYS A 364 -50.25 -49.45 -24.13
C LYS A 364 -51.12 -50.22 -25.14
N ALA A 365 -50.51 -51.13 -25.91
CA ALA A 365 -51.27 -52.08 -26.72
C ALA A 365 -52.12 -52.97 -25.81
N GLN A 366 -53.44 -52.82 -25.86
CA GLN A 366 -54.36 -53.73 -25.17
C GLN A 366 -54.30 -55.09 -25.87
N VAL A 367 -54.08 -56.16 -25.07
CA VAL A 367 -54.17 -57.55 -25.50
C VAL A 367 -55.57 -58.07 -25.21
#